data_AF-A0A9W7FU04-F1
#
_entry.id   AF-A0A9W7FU04-F1
#
_cell.length_a   1.000
_cell.length_b   1.000
_cell.length_c   1.000
_cell.angle_alpha   90.00
_cell.angle_beta   90.00
_cell.angle_gamma   90.00
#
_symmetry.space_group_name_H-M   'P 1'
#
loop_
_entity.id
_entity.type
_entity.pdbx_description
1 polymer ?
#
loop_
_entity_poly.entity_id
_entity_poly.type
_entity_poly.pdbx_seq_one_letter_code
_entity_poly.pdbx_strand_id
1 'polypeptide(L)'
;MEDITFGPDEEWPTCATDYKRRTYCRGGSRPTGAFHLGFFAAVTLEGEDVHLDLNGFSIQQSLRHSLLQRFFAVVETGTSPFIMGQGPGDFTSEEVIGCKRCRAVLARATLSASRYLLHFFNSIHTSIIKPHSLVDAMEALQVLENDFINSSVAGTLPSPDAQAQFGNPGHLIDGNAYGIAIHGRGVLVNGFGLTLPFTLADTAQDVTLENTRITGVAARVTEVVTISSKETQTPIVDVAGSVFRVDEQVAPNGMLHLDALHTARIEYARFAKSLPPPHSAHAKGTMNIDDELLEAYTIGGLALASTLQNYTRVCNSDSMHHANKGTIGLFIQRTRSVKIKNVSVADVMNVGPAGSDACGTYQTSQWTGHLGYTGSQAYGVVVTTSEALEISDLQIDNVFSKNAASYGITFFNGVEDVIGTGQIRVQNVTSGFIENGPNDPPRCHPVAIGKGVSLENLNIHTE
;
A
#
# COMPACT_ATOMS: atom_id res chain seq x y z
N MET A 1 3.24 29.33 -11.58
CA MET A 1 3.65 28.10 -10.86
C MET A 1 4.93 27.59 -11.50
N GLU A 2 5.47 26.50 -10.97
CA GLU A 2 6.62 25.77 -11.50
C GLU A 2 6.41 24.27 -11.26
N ASP A 3 7.26 23.42 -11.83
CA ASP A 3 7.23 21.98 -11.55
C ASP A 3 7.76 21.68 -10.14
N ILE A 4 6.89 21.24 -9.24
CA ILE A 4 7.21 20.97 -7.83
C ILE A 4 7.76 19.55 -7.66
N THR A 5 8.90 19.38 -6.99
CA THR A 5 9.40 18.07 -6.58
C THR A 5 9.34 17.94 -5.06
N PHE A 6 8.34 17.21 -4.56
CA PHE A 6 8.12 17.01 -3.13
C PHE A 6 9.21 16.14 -2.50
N GLY A 7 10.09 16.78 -1.74
CA GLY A 7 10.95 16.13 -0.76
C GLY A 7 10.93 16.96 0.51
N PRO A 8 10.58 16.39 1.67
CA PRO A 8 10.78 17.09 2.94
C PRO A 8 12.28 17.27 3.20
N ASP A 9 12.63 18.40 3.81
CA ASP A 9 14.01 18.71 4.19
C ASP A 9 14.62 17.63 5.11
N GLU A 10 15.94 17.56 5.14
CA GLU A 10 16.66 16.49 5.86
C GLU A 10 16.41 16.51 7.37
N GLU A 11 16.13 17.68 7.95
CA GLU A 11 15.64 17.86 9.31
C GLU A 11 14.16 17.50 9.44
N TRP A 12 13.84 16.22 9.23
CA TRP A 12 12.59 15.65 9.70
C TRP A 12 12.42 15.98 11.19
N PRO A 13 11.27 16.53 11.63
CA PRO A 13 11.00 16.71 13.05
C PRO A 13 10.78 15.33 13.69
N THR A 14 11.88 14.69 14.11
CA THR A 14 11.79 13.61 15.07
C THR A 14 11.13 14.16 16.34
N CYS A 15 10.35 13.32 17.03
CA CYS A 15 9.66 13.71 18.27
C CYS A 15 10.60 14.19 19.41
N ALA A 16 11.92 14.13 19.20
CA ALA A 16 12.94 14.43 20.19
C ALA A 16 13.43 15.90 20.21
N THR A 17 13.29 16.68 19.13
CA THR A 17 14.09 17.92 18.98
C THR A 17 13.35 19.26 19.07
N ASP A 18 12.03 19.35 18.83
CA ASP A 18 11.33 20.65 18.84
C ASP A 18 10.16 20.74 19.83
N TYR A 19 10.42 21.38 20.98
CA TYR A 19 9.44 21.67 22.04
C TYR A 19 8.25 22.51 21.54
N LYS A 20 8.40 23.29 20.45
CA LYS A 20 7.34 24.18 19.93
C LYS A 20 6.37 23.49 18.95
N ARG A 21 6.63 22.25 18.51
CA ARG A 21 5.79 21.51 17.52
C ARG A 21 4.88 20.42 18.11
N ARG A 22 4.60 20.50 19.43
CA ARG A 22 3.78 19.54 20.21
C ARG A 22 2.36 19.25 19.67
N THR A 23 1.86 20.02 18.71
CA THR A 23 0.55 19.79 18.07
C THR A 23 0.56 18.57 17.16
N TYR A 24 1.69 18.27 16.50
CA TYR A 24 1.80 17.20 15.48
C TYR A 24 2.34 15.87 16.01
N CYS A 25 2.81 15.83 17.26
CA CYS A 25 3.27 14.61 17.93
C CYS A 25 2.76 14.63 19.37
N ARG A 26 1.71 13.84 19.68
CA ARG A 26 1.23 13.66 21.06
C ARG A 26 1.69 12.31 21.61
N GLY A 27 2.22 12.34 22.83
CA GLY A 27 2.73 11.15 23.51
C GLY A 27 1.60 10.36 24.18
N GLY A 28 1.46 9.10 23.80
CA GLY A 28 0.66 8.07 24.49
C GLY A 28 1.43 6.75 24.52
N SER A 29 0.73 5.63 24.76
CA SER A 29 1.32 4.29 24.66
C SER A 29 1.74 3.92 23.23
N ARG A 30 1.15 4.58 22.23
CA ARG A 30 1.54 4.59 20.80
C ARG A 30 2.02 5.98 20.39
N PRO A 31 2.88 6.10 19.36
CA PRO A 31 3.12 7.38 18.70
C PRO A 31 1.81 7.85 18.02
N THR A 32 1.43 9.12 18.21
CA THR A 32 0.21 9.69 17.62
C THR A 32 0.50 11.01 16.90
N GLY A 33 -0.19 11.23 15.79
CA GLY A 33 -0.09 12.42 14.96
C GLY A 33 0.20 12.09 13.49
N ALA A 34 -0.31 12.93 12.58
CA ALA A 34 -0.36 12.68 11.14
C ALA A 34 1.00 12.42 10.47
N PHE A 35 2.11 12.90 11.07
CA PHE A 35 3.44 12.90 10.48
C PHE A 35 4.49 12.08 11.23
N HIS A 36 4.12 11.25 12.22
CA HIS A 36 5.10 10.54 13.05
C HIS A 36 5.95 9.50 12.28
N LEU A 37 5.47 9.03 11.12
CA LEU A 37 6.24 8.21 10.15
C LEU A 37 6.79 9.01 8.97
N GLY A 38 6.38 10.27 8.88
CA GLY A 38 6.59 11.17 7.77
C GLY A 38 5.32 11.45 6.95
N PHE A 39 5.51 11.98 5.74
CA PHE A 39 4.43 12.49 4.91
C PHE A 39 3.77 11.38 4.08
N PHE A 40 2.55 10.99 4.46
CA PHE A 40 1.76 10.01 3.70
C PHE A 40 1.16 10.58 2.40
N ALA A 41 1.15 11.90 2.28
CA ALA A 41 0.98 12.55 1.00
C ALA A 41 1.84 13.81 0.92
N ALA A 42 2.12 14.25 -0.29
CA ALA A 42 2.61 15.61 -0.45
C ALA A 42 1.48 16.61 -0.21
N VAL A 43 0.22 16.22 -0.49
CA VAL A 43 -0.90 17.15 -0.60
C VAL A 43 -2.29 16.42 -0.46
N THR A 44 -3.15 16.72 0.57
CA THR A 44 -4.37 15.95 1.05
C THR A 44 -5.78 16.66 1.07
N LEU A 45 -6.72 16.40 0.17
CA LEU A 45 -8.00 17.14 0.06
C LEU A 45 -9.00 16.88 1.22
N GLU A 46 -9.38 17.92 1.98
CA GLU A 46 -10.26 17.76 3.16
C GLU A 46 -11.42 18.79 3.27
N GLY A 47 -11.66 19.61 2.23
CA GLY A 47 -12.77 20.57 2.15
C GLY A 47 -13.87 20.21 1.12
N GLU A 48 -15.03 20.83 1.25
CA GLU A 48 -16.11 20.80 0.24
C GLU A 48 -15.81 21.82 -0.89
N ASP A 49 -16.24 21.52 -2.13
CA ASP A 49 -16.10 22.39 -3.33
C ASP A 49 -14.66 22.89 -3.62
N VAL A 50 -13.66 22.01 -3.45
CA VAL A 50 -12.25 22.38 -3.68
C VAL A 50 -11.82 22.12 -5.14
N HIS A 51 -11.38 23.18 -5.81
CA HIS A 51 -10.84 23.14 -7.18
C HIS A 51 -9.31 23.25 -7.19
N LEU A 52 -8.59 22.14 -7.45
CA LEU A 52 -7.17 22.18 -7.78
C LEU A 52 -6.97 22.46 -9.28
N ASP A 53 -6.33 23.59 -9.58
CA ASP A 53 -5.71 23.84 -10.88
C ASP A 53 -4.19 23.94 -10.73
N LEU A 54 -3.45 23.04 -11.40
CA LEU A 54 -1.99 23.10 -11.49
C LEU A 54 -1.50 24.09 -12.58
N ASN A 55 -2.41 24.71 -13.33
CA ASN A 55 -2.14 25.69 -14.38
C ASN A 55 -1.10 25.20 -15.41
N GLY A 56 -1.20 23.92 -15.80
CA GLY A 56 -0.29 23.26 -16.74
C GLY A 56 1.04 22.77 -16.16
N PHE A 57 1.33 23.02 -14.87
CA PHE A 57 2.53 22.53 -14.20
C PHE A 57 2.32 21.15 -13.56
N SER A 58 3.39 20.55 -13.04
CA SER A 58 3.36 19.28 -12.32
C SER A 58 3.81 19.40 -10.87
N ILE A 59 3.39 18.44 -10.05
CA ILE A 59 4.03 18.10 -8.77
C ILE A 59 4.36 16.61 -8.79
N GLN A 60 5.47 16.18 -8.18
CA GLN A 60 5.95 14.78 -8.16
C GLN A 60 6.66 14.43 -6.85
N GLN A 61 6.86 13.13 -6.54
CA GLN A 61 7.72 12.70 -5.42
C GLN A 61 9.21 12.86 -5.79
N SER A 62 10.02 13.36 -4.84
CA SER A 62 11.48 13.31 -4.94
C SER A 62 12.00 11.86 -4.83
N LEU A 63 13.14 11.58 -5.45
CA LEU A 63 13.78 10.26 -5.39
C LEU A 63 14.05 9.83 -3.93
N ARG A 64 14.63 10.73 -3.14
CA ARG A 64 14.94 10.50 -1.72
C ARG A 64 13.68 10.19 -0.92
N HIS A 65 12.56 10.88 -1.17
CA HIS A 65 11.31 10.57 -0.49
C HIS A 65 10.72 9.22 -0.96
N SER A 66 10.80 8.88 -2.25
CA SER A 66 10.31 7.58 -2.77
C SER A 66 11.08 6.36 -2.26
N LEU A 67 12.34 6.55 -1.82
CA LEU A 67 13.12 5.52 -1.11
C LEU A 67 12.60 5.32 0.32
N LEU A 68 12.33 6.43 1.03
CA LEU A 68 12.07 6.43 2.47
C LEU A 68 10.60 6.16 2.83
N GLN A 69 9.66 6.55 1.97
CA GLN A 69 8.24 6.58 2.27
C GLN A 69 7.41 5.96 1.14
N ARG A 70 6.98 4.73 1.38
CA ARG A 70 6.23 3.88 0.44
C ARG A 70 4.72 4.13 0.44
N PHE A 71 4.16 4.46 1.60
CA PHE A 71 2.77 4.92 1.70
C PHE A 71 2.77 6.41 1.43
N PHE A 72 2.69 6.74 0.14
CA PHE A 72 2.73 8.09 -0.36
C PHE A 72 1.80 8.23 -1.55
N ALA A 73 0.79 9.07 -1.41
CA ALA A 73 0.00 9.57 -2.53
C ALA A 73 0.43 11.02 -2.80
N VAL A 74 0.50 11.49 -4.04
CA VAL A 74 0.75 12.92 -4.21
C VAL A 74 -0.57 13.67 -4.00
N VAL A 75 -1.66 13.29 -4.69
CA VAL A 75 -3.01 13.68 -4.27
C VAL A 75 -3.54 12.59 -3.35
N GLU A 76 -4.11 12.95 -2.21
CA GLU A 76 -4.99 12.07 -1.43
C GLU A 76 -6.32 12.80 -1.18
N THR A 77 -7.45 12.10 -1.09
CA THR A 77 -8.74 12.67 -0.62
C THR A 77 -9.26 11.99 0.65
N GLY A 78 -8.51 10.99 1.13
CA GLY A 78 -8.81 10.20 2.32
C GLY A 78 -8.24 10.81 3.60
N THR A 79 -8.96 10.61 4.69
CA THR A 79 -8.62 11.17 6.01
C THR A 79 -7.57 10.38 6.80
N SER A 80 -7.07 9.24 6.29
CA SER A 80 -5.99 8.46 6.91
C SER A 80 -5.34 7.47 5.94
N PRO A 81 -4.01 7.26 6.00
CA PRO A 81 -3.34 6.17 5.30
C PRO A 81 -3.56 4.77 5.94
N PHE A 82 -3.91 4.70 7.23
CA PHE A 82 -4.05 3.44 7.99
C PHE A 82 -5.36 3.35 8.79
N ILE A 83 -5.85 2.13 9.02
CA ILE A 83 -7.03 1.88 9.86
C ILE A 83 -6.69 2.27 11.30
N MET A 84 -7.58 3.01 11.97
CA MET A 84 -7.41 3.36 13.39
C MET A 84 -7.13 2.11 14.23
N GLY A 85 -6.07 2.12 15.03
CA GLY A 85 -5.64 0.94 15.79
C GLY A 85 -4.71 -0.04 15.03
N GLN A 86 -4.50 0.12 13.72
CA GLN A 86 -3.59 -0.70 12.89
C GLN A 86 -2.43 0.12 12.31
N GLY A 87 -1.37 -0.56 11.87
CA GLY A 87 -0.15 0.09 11.40
C GLY A 87 0.67 0.74 12.54
N PRO A 88 1.71 1.53 12.21
CA PRO A 88 2.70 1.96 13.20
C PRO A 88 2.23 3.00 14.24
N GLY A 89 1.04 3.60 14.08
CA GLY A 89 0.48 4.57 15.03
C GLY A 89 -0.86 5.15 14.56
N ASP A 90 -1.41 6.11 15.32
CA ASP A 90 -2.76 6.64 15.10
C ASP A 90 -2.72 8.03 14.40
N PHE A 91 -3.47 8.16 13.28
CA PHE A 91 -3.47 9.30 12.35
C PHE A 91 -4.83 10.01 12.29
N THR A 92 -4.84 11.35 12.43
CA THR A 92 -6.01 12.22 12.19
C THR A 92 -5.59 13.66 11.82
N SER A 93 -6.30 14.30 10.85
CA SER A 93 -6.47 15.74 10.47
C SER A 93 -5.41 16.57 9.65
N GLU A 94 -5.84 17.13 8.48
CA GLU A 94 -5.49 18.40 7.72
C GLU A 94 -4.25 18.49 6.76
N GLU A 95 -4.20 19.17 5.56
CA GLU A 95 -5.10 19.44 4.37
C GLU A 95 -4.32 20.08 3.13
N VAL A 96 -4.37 19.56 1.86
CA VAL A 96 -3.75 20.09 0.59
C VAL A 96 -4.11 19.34 -0.81
N ILE A 97 -3.50 19.52 -2.04
CA ILE A 97 -3.80 18.77 -3.36
C ILE A 97 -2.63 18.54 -4.45
N GLY A 98 -2.55 17.40 -5.25
CA GLY A 98 -1.31 16.79 -5.94
C GLY A 98 -1.08 16.54 -7.51
N CYS A 99 -0.49 15.38 -7.96
CA CYS A 99 0.55 15.12 -9.06
C CYS A 99 0.23 14.76 -10.54
N LYS A 100 1.26 14.96 -11.40
CA LYS A 100 1.58 14.10 -12.58
C LYS A 100 3.09 13.79 -12.75
N ARG A 101 3.40 12.56 -13.19
CA ARG A 101 4.74 11.89 -13.30
C ARG A 101 5.30 11.32 -11.99
N CYS A 102 4.73 10.20 -11.55
CA CYS A 102 5.32 9.38 -10.48
C CYS A 102 6.65 8.78 -10.93
N ARG A 103 7.71 8.99 -10.12
CA ARG A 103 9.03 8.39 -10.37
C ARG A 103 9.04 6.94 -9.92
N ALA A 104 9.73 6.12 -10.70
CA ALA A 104 9.88 4.69 -10.46
C ALA A 104 10.59 4.41 -9.12
N VAL A 105 10.05 3.49 -8.30
CA VAL A 105 10.47 3.24 -6.91
C VAL A 105 11.68 2.31 -6.88
N LEU A 106 12.87 2.84 -6.57
CA LEU A 106 14.12 2.05 -6.54
C LEU A 106 14.17 0.96 -5.46
N ALA A 107 13.36 1.10 -4.40
CA ALA A 107 13.34 0.21 -3.24
C ALA A 107 12.13 -0.75 -3.22
N ARG A 108 12.25 -1.84 -2.46
CA ARG A 108 11.14 -2.73 -2.06
C ARG A 108 10.54 -2.30 -0.72
N ALA A 109 9.37 -2.85 -0.40
CA ALA A 109 8.69 -2.76 0.90
C ALA A 109 9.60 -2.97 2.13
N THR A 110 10.61 -3.83 1.99
CA THR A 110 11.58 -4.15 3.05
C THR A 110 12.33 -2.93 3.55
N LEU A 111 12.56 -1.89 2.73
CA LEU A 111 13.25 -0.67 3.14
C LEU A 111 12.39 0.17 4.10
N SER A 112 11.08 0.29 3.84
CA SER A 112 10.17 0.97 4.77
C SER A 112 9.98 0.17 6.06
N ALA A 113 9.90 -1.17 5.99
CA ALA A 113 9.84 -2.02 7.18
C ALA A 113 11.10 -1.88 8.05
N SER A 114 12.29 -1.83 7.43
CA SER A 114 13.56 -1.54 8.09
C SER A 114 13.52 -0.19 8.82
N ARG A 115 13.20 0.88 8.09
CA ARG A 115 13.12 2.24 8.64
C ARG A 115 12.15 2.36 9.82
N TYR A 116 10.97 1.72 9.75
CA TYR A 116 10.01 1.73 10.85
C TYR A 116 10.52 0.93 12.05
N LEU A 117 11.10 -0.26 11.84
CA LEU A 117 11.69 -1.07 12.91
C LEU A 117 12.81 -0.31 13.63
N LEU A 118 13.69 0.37 12.89
CA LEU A 118 14.75 1.24 13.42
C LEU A 118 14.17 2.43 14.19
N HIS A 119 13.05 3.01 13.74
CA HIS A 119 12.35 4.07 14.48
C HIS A 119 11.84 3.59 15.85
N PHE A 120 11.17 2.43 15.91
CA PHE A 120 10.75 1.81 17.18
C PHE A 120 11.95 1.45 18.08
N PHE A 121 13.02 0.92 17.49
CA PHE A 121 14.25 0.64 18.22
C PHE A 121 14.84 1.91 18.87
N ASN A 122 14.84 3.03 18.14
CA ASN A 122 15.36 4.30 18.62
C ASN A 122 14.43 5.04 19.58
N SER A 123 13.11 4.75 19.58
CA SER A 123 12.17 5.33 20.55
C SER A 123 12.20 4.65 21.93
N ILE A 124 12.83 3.47 22.07
CA ILE A 124 13.04 2.81 23.37
C ILE A 124 13.90 3.71 24.27
N HIS A 125 13.39 4.01 25.47
CA HIS A 125 14.05 4.87 26.44
C HIS A 125 15.47 4.38 26.78
N THR A 126 16.45 5.28 26.74
CA THR A 126 17.90 4.98 26.85
C THR A 126 18.34 4.33 28.17
N SER A 127 17.52 4.41 29.22
CA SER A 127 17.76 3.71 30.48
C SER A 127 17.45 2.21 30.43
N ILE A 128 16.82 1.72 29.36
CA ILE A 128 16.52 0.29 29.18
C ILE A 128 17.71 -0.35 28.46
N ILE A 129 18.38 -1.28 29.15
CA ILE A 129 19.53 -2.00 28.60
C ILE A 129 19.05 -2.92 27.47
N LYS A 130 19.55 -2.67 26.26
CA LYS A 130 19.30 -3.48 25.06
C LYS A 130 20.32 -4.63 25.00
N PRO A 131 19.92 -5.89 24.71
CA PRO A 131 20.85 -6.99 24.49
C PRO A 131 21.80 -6.71 23.33
N HIS A 132 23.04 -7.21 23.40
CA HIS A 132 24.02 -7.05 22.31
C HIS A 132 23.49 -7.60 20.98
N SER A 133 22.86 -8.78 20.98
CA SER A 133 22.27 -9.38 19.76
C SER A 133 21.24 -8.49 19.08
N LEU A 134 20.45 -7.73 19.84
CA LEU A 134 19.52 -6.74 19.31
C LEU A 134 20.25 -5.52 18.72
N VAL A 135 21.28 -5.02 19.41
CA VAL A 135 22.07 -3.88 18.93
C VAL A 135 22.79 -4.26 17.63
N ASP A 136 23.50 -5.38 17.61
CA ASP A 136 24.25 -5.89 16.45
C ASP A 136 23.31 -6.10 15.24
N ALA A 137 22.11 -6.66 15.45
CA ALA A 137 21.13 -6.85 14.39
C ALA A 137 20.56 -5.53 13.82
N MET A 138 20.33 -4.54 14.67
CA MET A 138 19.87 -3.21 14.25
C MET A 138 20.96 -2.42 13.56
N GLU A 139 22.21 -2.51 14.01
CA GLU A 139 23.36 -1.88 13.36
C GLU A 139 23.60 -2.50 11.96
N ALA A 140 23.57 -3.83 11.83
CA ALA A 140 23.69 -4.50 10.55
C ALA A 140 22.60 -4.05 9.55
N LEU A 141 21.34 -3.98 10.01
CA LEU A 141 20.21 -3.49 9.20
C LEU A 141 20.38 -2.01 8.80
N GLN A 142 20.77 -1.16 9.76
CA GLN A 142 20.99 0.27 9.55
C GLN A 142 22.13 0.56 8.56
N VAL A 143 23.19 -0.26 8.54
CA VAL A 143 24.30 -0.17 7.58
C VAL A 143 23.80 -0.44 6.16
N LEU A 144 23.01 -1.50 5.95
CA LEU A 144 22.44 -1.81 4.63
C LEU A 144 21.46 -0.74 4.17
N GLU A 145 20.62 -0.21 5.08
CA GLU A 145 19.68 0.89 4.78
C GLU A 145 20.43 2.15 4.33
N ASN A 146 21.47 2.54 5.08
CA ASN A 146 22.29 3.71 4.77
C ASN A 146 23.05 3.56 3.44
N ASP A 147 23.66 2.40 3.17
CA ASP A 147 24.28 2.13 1.87
C ASP A 147 23.25 2.24 0.74
N PHE A 148 22.10 1.57 0.88
CA PHE A 148 21.07 1.60 -0.16
C PHE A 148 20.59 3.02 -0.47
N ILE A 149 20.27 3.81 0.55
CA ILE A 149 19.78 5.19 0.39
C ILE A 149 20.88 6.08 -0.20
N ASN A 150 22.08 6.07 0.39
CA ASN A 150 23.17 6.98 -0.02
C ASN A 150 23.65 6.67 -1.43
N SER A 151 23.85 5.39 -1.76
CA SER A 151 24.21 4.97 -3.11
C SER A 151 23.13 5.34 -4.14
N SER A 152 21.85 5.07 -3.83
CA SER A 152 20.73 5.43 -4.71
C SER A 152 20.59 6.94 -4.94
N VAL A 153 20.83 7.76 -3.91
CA VAL A 153 20.80 9.23 -4.01
C VAL A 153 22.02 9.78 -4.77
N ALA A 154 23.20 9.17 -4.58
CA ALA A 154 24.41 9.52 -5.31
C ALA A 154 24.42 9.02 -6.78
N GLY A 155 23.47 8.17 -7.17
CA GLY A 155 23.42 7.55 -8.49
C GLY A 155 24.44 6.41 -8.68
N THR A 156 24.96 5.85 -7.59
CA THR A 156 25.86 4.70 -7.59
C THR A 156 25.11 3.41 -7.26
N LEU A 157 25.71 2.26 -7.56
CA LEU A 157 25.16 0.96 -7.16
C LEU A 157 25.41 0.72 -5.66
N PRO A 158 24.38 0.35 -4.87
CA PRO A 158 24.58 -0.15 -3.50
C PRO A 158 25.37 -1.46 -3.48
N SER A 159 25.82 -1.90 -2.31
CA SER A 159 26.40 -3.23 -2.12
C SER A 159 25.47 -4.37 -2.58
N PRO A 160 25.99 -5.55 -2.94
CA PRO A 160 25.17 -6.70 -3.31
C PRO A 160 24.15 -7.09 -2.24
N ASP A 161 24.51 -6.98 -0.96
CA ASP A 161 23.63 -7.34 0.16
C ASP A 161 22.50 -6.31 0.33
N ALA A 162 22.80 -5.02 0.20
CA ALA A 162 21.78 -3.96 0.21
C ALA A 162 20.85 -4.07 -1.01
N GLN A 163 21.39 -4.43 -2.19
CA GLN A 163 20.57 -4.72 -3.38
C GLN A 163 19.71 -5.98 -3.21
N ALA A 164 20.19 -7.03 -2.55
CA ALA A 164 19.41 -8.23 -2.26
C ALA A 164 18.27 -7.92 -1.27
N GLN A 165 18.56 -7.17 -0.20
CA GLN A 165 17.60 -6.83 0.85
C GLN A 165 16.53 -5.82 0.39
N PHE A 166 16.92 -4.79 -0.38
CA PHE A 166 16.07 -3.63 -0.69
C PHE A 166 15.88 -3.33 -2.18
N GLY A 167 16.72 -3.87 -3.06
CA GLY A 167 16.76 -3.51 -4.48
C GLY A 167 15.50 -3.91 -5.26
N ASN A 168 14.86 -2.94 -5.89
CA ASN A 168 13.72 -3.15 -6.78
C ASN A 168 14.13 -2.89 -8.24
N PRO A 169 14.71 -3.88 -8.96
CA PRO A 169 15.28 -3.68 -10.30
C PRO A 169 14.24 -3.40 -11.38
N GLY A 170 12.95 -3.66 -11.13
CA GLY A 170 11.86 -3.22 -12.01
C GLY A 170 11.47 -1.76 -11.80
N HIS A 171 11.88 -1.17 -10.68
CA HIS A 171 11.52 0.17 -10.21
C HIS A 171 9.99 0.39 -10.06
N LEU A 172 9.21 -0.68 -9.82
CA LEU A 172 7.73 -0.62 -9.78
C LEU A 172 7.20 -0.82 -8.36
N ILE A 173 6.10 -0.13 -8.03
CA ILE A 173 5.42 -0.28 -6.73
C ILE A 173 5.06 -1.76 -6.52
N ASP A 174 5.35 -2.31 -5.33
CA ASP A 174 5.15 -3.73 -5.01
C ASP A 174 3.85 -4.01 -4.21
N GLY A 175 3.13 -2.97 -3.80
CA GLY A 175 1.74 -3.04 -3.32
C GLY A 175 0.77 -2.39 -4.33
N ASN A 176 -0.45 -2.08 -3.90
CA ASN A 176 -1.44 -1.39 -4.72
C ASN A 176 -0.94 -0.05 -5.27
N ALA A 177 -1.39 0.33 -6.47
CA ALA A 177 -1.08 1.63 -7.07
C ALA A 177 -2.33 2.30 -7.64
N TYR A 178 -2.45 3.61 -7.41
CA TYR A 178 -3.55 4.45 -7.88
C TYR A 178 -2.98 5.67 -8.62
N GLY A 179 -3.56 6.05 -9.75
CA GLY A 179 -3.24 7.32 -10.41
C GLY A 179 -3.90 8.50 -9.70
N ILE A 180 -5.22 8.43 -9.56
CA ILE A 180 -6.03 9.26 -8.66
C ILE A 180 -7.02 8.34 -7.95
N ALA A 181 -7.18 8.51 -6.64
CA ALA A 181 -8.24 7.89 -5.86
C ALA A 181 -9.12 8.98 -5.25
N ILE A 182 -10.41 8.97 -5.60
CA ILE A 182 -11.46 9.79 -5.01
C ILE A 182 -12.27 8.85 -4.11
N HIS A 183 -12.18 9.02 -2.80
CA HIS A 183 -12.89 8.15 -1.88
C HIS A 183 -13.43 8.83 -0.64
N GLY A 184 -14.56 8.32 -0.16
CA GLY A 184 -15.17 8.73 1.10
C GLY A 184 -14.36 8.35 2.34
N ARG A 185 -14.68 9.01 3.45
CA ARG A 185 -13.90 9.01 4.71
C ARG A 185 -13.44 7.62 5.13
N GLY A 186 -12.15 7.50 5.43
CA GLY A 186 -11.52 6.25 5.82
C GLY A 186 -10.19 6.05 5.12
N VAL A 187 -9.97 4.84 4.61
CA VAL A 187 -8.67 4.33 4.17
C VAL A 187 -8.78 3.54 2.87
N LEU A 188 -7.72 3.58 2.05
CA LEU A 188 -7.61 2.82 0.81
C LEU A 188 -7.06 1.39 0.98
N VAL A 189 -6.78 0.95 2.21
CA VAL A 189 -6.13 -0.35 2.48
C VAL A 189 -7.11 -1.54 2.57
N ASN A 190 -8.40 -1.26 2.76
CA ASN A 190 -9.46 -2.27 2.76
C ASN A 190 -9.76 -2.81 1.36
N GLY A 191 -10.61 -3.85 1.26
CA GLY A 191 -11.20 -4.27 -0.01
C GLY A 191 -12.03 -3.17 -0.67
N PHE A 192 -12.53 -3.43 -1.88
CA PHE A 192 -13.56 -2.59 -2.49
C PHE A 192 -14.79 -2.50 -1.59
N GLY A 193 -15.45 -1.35 -1.54
CA GLY A 193 -16.71 -1.15 -0.84
C GLY A 193 -17.74 -2.19 -1.29
N LEU A 194 -18.49 -2.78 -0.36
CA LEU A 194 -19.33 -3.95 -0.66
C LEU A 194 -20.82 -3.62 -0.81
N THR A 195 -21.33 -2.55 -0.18
CA THR A 195 -22.77 -2.23 -0.14
C THR A 195 -23.06 -0.75 0.04
N LEU A 196 -24.05 -0.24 -0.71
CA LEU A 196 -24.86 0.91 -0.32
C LEU A 196 -25.87 0.51 0.79
N PRO A 197 -26.36 1.47 1.61
CA PRO A 197 -25.93 2.86 1.70
C PRO A 197 -24.71 3.02 2.64
N PHE A 198 -23.87 4.01 2.35
CA PHE A 198 -22.91 4.56 3.33
C PHE A 198 -23.51 5.81 4.00
N THR A 199 -22.97 6.23 5.14
CA THR A 199 -23.45 7.45 5.81
C THR A 199 -22.91 8.70 5.12
N LEU A 200 -23.68 9.79 5.08
CA LEU A 200 -23.21 11.09 4.55
C LEU A 200 -21.91 11.58 5.21
N ALA A 201 -21.71 11.24 6.49
CA ALA A 201 -20.50 11.59 7.24
C ALA A 201 -19.24 10.82 6.79
N ASP A 202 -19.42 9.80 5.95
CA ASP A 202 -18.34 9.03 5.34
C ASP A 202 -18.26 9.17 3.81
N THR A 203 -19.02 10.09 3.21
CA THR A 203 -19.09 10.30 1.75
C THR A 203 -18.14 11.41 1.33
N ALA A 204 -17.39 11.22 0.23
CA ALA A 204 -16.81 12.35 -0.49
C ALA A 204 -17.85 12.90 -1.47
N GLN A 205 -18.25 14.16 -1.30
CA GLN A 205 -19.37 14.80 -2.00
C GLN A 205 -18.90 15.87 -2.98
N ASP A 206 -19.67 16.08 -4.04
CA ASP A 206 -19.58 17.21 -4.98
C ASP A 206 -18.18 17.37 -5.63
N VAL A 207 -17.53 16.24 -5.92
CA VAL A 207 -16.17 16.20 -6.49
C VAL A 207 -16.20 16.37 -8.01
N THR A 208 -15.49 17.39 -8.52
CA THR A 208 -15.32 17.59 -9.97
C THR A 208 -13.89 17.31 -10.41
N LEU A 209 -13.72 16.40 -11.37
CA LEU A 209 -12.47 16.11 -12.05
C LEU A 209 -12.58 16.56 -13.52
N GLU A 210 -12.06 17.75 -13.83
CA GLU A 210 -12.07 18.31 -15.18
C GLU A 210 -10.65 18.37 -15.80
N ASN A 211 -10.55 18.31 -17.13
CA ASN A 211 -9.34 18.58 -17.93
C ASN A 211 -8.10 17.75 -17.52
N THR A 212 -8.33 16.54 -17.00
CA THR A 212 -7.29 15.77 -16.31
C THR A 212 -6.83 14.53 -17.07
N ARG A 213 -5.57 14.55 -17.52
CA ARG A 213 -4.82 13.36 -17.96
C ARG A 213 -4.12 12.62 -16.82
N ILE A 214 -4.46 11.36 -16.58
CA ILE A 214 -3.77 10.38 -15.74
C ILE A 214 -2.97 9.46 -16.67
N THR A 215 -1.68 9.23 -16.42
CA THR A 215 -0.84 8.37 -17.29
C THR A 215 0.35 7.79 -16.55
N GLY A 216 0.77 6.58 -16.94
CA GLY A 216 1.98 5.93 -16.43
C GLY A 216 1.81 5.31 -15.05
N VAL A 217 0.62 4.82 -14.73
CA VAL A 217 0.33 4.15 -13.44
C VAL A 217 0.78 2.70 -13.56
N ALA A 218 1.97 2.39 -13.05
CA ALA A 218 2.58 1.07 -13.21
C ALA A 218 2.99 0.45 -11.87
N ALA A 219 2.66 -0.83 -11.68
CA ALA A 219 3.04 -1.60 -10.49
C ALA A 219 3.46 -3.04 -10.83
N ARG A 220 4.19 -3.64 -9.89
CA ARG A 220 4.50 -5.06 -9.80
C ARG A 220 3.94 -5.60 -8.48
N VAL A 221 2.63 -5.41 -8.28
CA VAL A 221 1.90 -5.78 -7.07
C VAL A 221 2.21 -7.23 -6.71
N THR A 222 2.78 -7.44 -5.53
CA THR A 222 3.29 -8.75 -5.10
C THR A 222 2.52 -9.18 -3.87
N GLU A 223 1.95 -10.38 -3.94
CA GLU A 223 1.33 -10.99 -2.76
C GLU A 223 2.42 -11.31 -1.73
N VAL A 224 2.15 -10.97 -0.47
CA VAL A 224 3.00 -11.35 0.66
C VAL A 224 2.21 -12.32 1.52
N VAL A 225 2.64 -13.59 1.46
CA VAL A 225 2.08 -14.67 2.27
C VAL A 225 2.60 -14.60 3.70
N THR A 226 1.73 -14.92 4.66
CA THR A 226 2.07 -15.02 6.07
C THR A 226 1.30 -16.15 6.75
N ILE A 227 1.39 -16.19 8.07
CA ILE A 227 0.72 -17.11 8.97
C ILE A 227 -0.21 -16.33 9.91
N SER A 228 -1.28 -16.98 10.38
CA SER A 228 -2.14 -16.46 11.44
C SER A 228 -1.61 -16.89 12.81
N SER A 229 -1.48 -15.95 13.75
CA SER A 229 -1.12 -16.23 15.16
C SER A 229 -2.11 -17.21 15.77
N LYS A 230 -1.59 -18.23 16.48
CA LYS A 230 -2.44 -19.17 17.23
C LYS A 230 -3.11 -18.48 18.41
N GLU A 231 -2.43 -17.49 19.01
CA GLU A 231 -2.93 -16.70 20.15
C GLU A 231 -4.05 -15.74 19.74
N THR A 232 -3.84 -14.93 18.69
CA THR A 232 -4.77 -13.84 18.33
C THR A 232 -5.69 -14.16 17.16
N GLN A 233 -5.44 -15.24 16.41
CA GLN A 233 -6.12 -15.56 15.15
C GLN A 233 -6.06 -14.44 14.09
N THR A 234 -5.05 -13.58 14.18
CA THR A 234 -4.74 -12.52 13.22
C THR A 234 -3.39 -12.77 12.55
N PRO A 235 -3.15 -12.24 11.33
CA PRO A 235 -1.87 -12.34 10.63
C PRO A 235 -0.70 -11.93 11.53
N ILE A 236 0.44 -12.61 11.41
CA ILE A 236 1.63 -12.28 12.18
C ILE A 236 2.37 -11.09 11.55
N VAL A 237 2.55 -10.05 12.37
CA VAL A 237 3.21 -8.80 12.03
C VAL A 237 4.29 -8.42 13.04
N ASP A 238 5.25 -7.60 12.59
CA ASP A 238 6.25 -6.96 13.45
C ASP A 238 5.67 -5.76 14.24
N VAL A 239 6.53 -5.06 14.99
CA VAL A 239 6.17 -3.89 15.82
C VAL A 239 5.53 -2.74 15.05
N ALA A 240 5.82 -2.62 13.75
CA ALA A 240 5.27 -1.61 12.86
C ALA A 240 3.98 -2.08 12.15
N GLY A 241 3.59 -3.34 12.30
CA GLY A 241 2.46 -3.93 11.58
C GLY A 241 2.83 -4.44 10.19
N SER A 242 4.12 -4.51 9.85
CA SER A 242 4.53 -5.15 8.60
C SER A 242 4.50 -6.66 8.76
N VAL A 243 3.98 -7.31 7.73
CA VAL A 243 3.84 -8.76 7.63
C VAL A 243 5.19 -9.46 7.81
N PHE A 244 5.17 -10.48 8.66
CA PHE A 244 6.34 -11.29 8.97
C PHE A 244 6.46 -12.46 7.97
N ARG A 245 7.48 -12.40 7.09
CA ARG A 245 7.55 -13.18 5.83
C ARG A 245 8.22 -14.54 6.04
N VAL A 246 7.57 -15.39 6.84
CA VAL A 246 8.14 -16.65 7.35
C VAL A 246 8.59 -17.65 6.27
N ASP A 247 7.91 -17.71 5.12
CA ASP A 247 8.25 -18.67 4.05
C ASP A 247 9.57 -18.36 3.35
N GLU A 248 9.95 -17.09 3.33
CA GLU A 248 11.18 -16.63 2.66
C GLU A 248 12.42 -16.92 3.50
N GLN A 249 12.24 -17.39 4.75
CA GLN A 249 13.33 -17.67 5.69
C GLN A 249 13.76 -19.13 5.71
N VAL A 250 13.08 -20.02 4.98
CA VAL A 250 13.43 -21.45 4.88
C VAL A 250 13.81 -21.77 3.43
N ALA A 251 15.09 -22.07 3.21
CA ALA A 251 15.57 -22.49 1.89
C ALA A 251 15.01 -23.89 1.53
N PRO A 252 14.93 -24.26 0.23
CA PRO A 252 14.37 -25.56 -0.20
C PRO A 252 15.07 -26.81 0.36
N ASN A 253 16.28 -26.67 0.91
CA ASN A 253 17.03 -27.71 1.60
C ASN A 253 16.75 -27.79 3.12
N GLY A 254 15.77 -27.03 3.62
CA GLY A 254 15.40 -26.94 5.05
C GLY A 254 16.34 -26.10 5.91
N MET A 255 17.34 -25.43 5.33
CA MET A 255 18.20 -24.50 6.07
C MET A 255 17.48 -23.17 6.34
N LEU A 256 17.78 -22.58 7.50
CA LEU A 256 17.36 -21.22 7.81
C LEU A 256 18.22 -20.24 7.01
N HIS A 257 17.56 -19.27 6.38
CA HIS A 257 18.18 -18.15 5.68
C HIS A 257 17.54 -16.86 6.21
N LEU A 258 18.15 -16.26 7.23
CA LEU A 258 17.71 -14.95 7.75
C LEU A 258 18.42 -13.83 7.00
N ASP A 259 17.63 -12.89 6.47
CA ASP A 259 18.13 -11.59 6.07
C ASP A 259 18.27 -10.65 7.30
N ALA A 260 18.94 -9.51 7.13
CA ALA A 260 19.19 -8.58 8.24
C ALA A 260 17.88 -8.07 8.86
N LEU A 261 16.84 -7.87 8.05
CA LEU A 261 15.54 -7.41 8.49
C LEU A 261 14.85 -8.46 9.39
N HIS A 262 14.88 -9.75 9.02
CA HIS A 262 14.28 -10.81 9.84
C HIS A 262 15.08 -11.08 11.11
N THR A 263 16.42 -11.04 11.06
CA THR A 263 17.24 -11.09 12.28
C THR A 263 16.88 -9.96 13.25
N ALA A 264 16.80 -8.72 12.77
CA ALA A 264 16.42 -7.57 13.59
C ALA A 264 15.00 -7.68 14.15
N ARG A 265 14.03 -8.17 13.36
CA ARG A 265 12.65 -8.44 13.81
C ARG A 265 12.58 -9.49 14.93
N ILE A 266 13.31 -10.61 14.78
CA ILE A 266 13.34 -11.69 15.77
C ILE A 266 13.96 -11.23 17.09
N GLU A 267 15.11 -10.55 17.03
CA GLU A 267 15.78 -10.02 18.22
C GLU A 267 14.94 -8.93 18.90
N TYR A 268 14.30 -8.05 18.12
CA TYR A 268 13.40 -7.03 18.66
C TYR A 268 12.20 -7.69 19.36
N ALA A 269 11.62 -8.74 18.77
CA ALA A 269 10.49 -9.46 19.34
C ALA A 269 10.83 -10.13 20.67
N ARG A 270 11.98 -10.84 20.73
CA ARG A 270 12.54 -11.43 21.95
C ARG A 270 12.72 -10.37 23.04
N PHE A 271 13.35 -9.25 22.70
CA PHE A 271 13.57 -8.15 23.63
C PHE A 271 12.24 -7.54 24.12
N ALA A 272 11.33 -7.17 23.22
CA ALA A 272 10.06 -6.52 23.58
C ALA A 272 9.19 -7.41 24.48
N LYS A 273 9.19 -8.73 24.26
CA LYS A 273 8.53 -9.70 25.15
C LYS A 273 9.24 -9.89 26.51
N SER A 274 10.55 -9.72 26.58
CA SER A 274 11.32 -9.83 27.84
C SER A 274 11.09 -8.68 28.84
N LEU A 275 10.53 -7.55 28.38
CA LEU A 275 10.34 -6.36 29.21
C LEU A 275 9.15 -6.52 30.20
N PRO A 276 9.27 -6.02 31.43
CA PRO A 276 8.13 -5.96 32.34
C PRO A 276 7.11 -4.90 31.88
N PRO A 277 5.80 -5.07 32.18
CA PRO A 277 4.82 -4.00 32.01
C PRO A 277 5.20 -2.76 32.83
N PRO A 278 4.96 -1.52 32.33
CA PRO A 278 4.31 -1.19 31.06
C PRO A 278 5.26 -1.17 29.85
N HIS A 279 6.56 -1.39 30.03
CA HIS A 279 7.56 -1.22 28.96
C HIS A 279 7.37 -2.21 27.81
N SER A 280 6.97 -3.47 28.08
CA SER A 280 6.60 -4.42 27.02
C SER A 280 5.39 -3.98 26.22
N ALA A 281 4.39 -3.33 26.82
CA ALA A 281 3.22 -2.85 26.08
C ALA A 281 3.59 -1.74 25.08
N HIS A 282 4.53 -0.86 25.45
CA HIS A 282 5.03 0.18 24.56
C HIS A 282 5.96 -0.39 23.47
N ALA A 283 6.90 -1.28 23.85
CA ALA A 283 7.83 -1.90 22.90
C ALA A 283 7.13 -2.87 21.93
N LYS A 284 6.02 -3.50 22.32
CA LYS A 284 5.27 -4.45 21.48
C LYS A 284 4.59 -3.79 20.27
N GLY A 285 4.14 -2.53 20.36
CA GLY A 285 3.47 -1.85 19.24
C GLY A 285 2.25 -2.63 18.74
N THR A 286 2.27 -3.05 17.48
CA THR A 286 1.28 -3.96 16.86
C THR A 286 1.70 -5.44 16.82
N MET A 287 2.92 -5.77 17.25
CA MET A 287 3.53 -7.09 17.10
C MET A 287 2.72 -8.21 17.77
N ASN A 288 2.52 -9.32 17.05
CA ASN A 288 1.83 -10.52 17.52
C ASN A 288 2.53 -11.83 17.09
N ILE A 289 3.86 -11.85 17.15
CA ILE A 289 4.66 -13.06 16.88
C ILE A 289 4.53 -14.03 18.07
N ASP A 290 4.04 -15.25 17.82
CA ASP A 290 3.88 -16.31 18.83
C ASP A 290 5.23 -16.78 19.40
N ASP A 291 5.26 -17.22 20.67
CA ASP A 291 6.51 -17.68 21.32
C ASP A 291 7.10 -18.95 20.68
N GLU A 292 6.25 -19.88 20.25
CA GLU A 292 6.66 -21.11 19.54
C GLU A 292 7.49 -20.81 18.28
N LEU A 293 7.19 -19.71 17.57
CA LEU A 293 7.96 -19.29 16.40
C LEU A 293 9.34 -18.75 16.82
N LEU A 294 9.40 -17.90 17.84
CA LEU A 294 10.65 -17.34 18.35
C LEU A 294 11.60 -18.45 18.88
N GLU A 295 11.02 -19.50 19.48
CA GLU A 295 11.73 -20.72 19.87
C GLU A 295 12.20 -21.50 18.62
N ALA A 296 11.34 -21.72 17.62
CA ALA A 296 11.70 -22.43 16.39
C ALA A 296 12.84 -21.73 15.61
N TYR A 297 12.87 -20.40 15.55
CA TYR A 297 14.00 -19.62 15.03
C TYR A 297 15.30 -19.80 15.84
N THR A 298 15.21 -20.16 17.12
CA THR A 298 16.38 -20.48 17.97
C THR A 298 16.94 -21.87 17.67
N ILE A 299 16.05 -22.84 17.41
CA ILE A 299 16.43 -24.24 17.14
C ILE A 299 16.94 -24.40 15.69
N GLY A 300 16.39 -23.65 14.74
CA GLY A 300 16.87 -23.55 13.35
C GLY A 300 15.87 -24.02 12.29
N GLY A 301 16.33 -24.06 11.04
CA GLY A 301 15.46 -24.14 9.85
C GLY A 301 14.52 -25.35 9.81
N LEU A 302 14.97 -26.54 10.21
CA LEU A 302 14.13 -27.74 10.27
C LEU A 302 13.03 -27.62 11.33
N ALA A 303 13.34 -27.03 12.48
CA ALA A 303 12.34 -26.78 13.52
C ALA A 303 11.31 -25.76 13.01
N LEU A 304 11.76 -24.62 12.48
CA LEU A 304 10.87 -23.63 11.86
C LEU A 304 9.98 -24.24 10.77
N ALA A 305 10.54 -25.02 9.85
CA ALA A 305 9.78 -25.69 8.79
C ALA A 305 8.71 -26.64 9.33
N SER A 306 8.98 -27.36 10.44
CA SER A 306 7.99 -28.21 11.11
C SER A 306 6.94 -27.40 11.87
N THR A 307 7.33 -26.36 12.62
CA THR A 307 6.44 -25.45 13.33
C THR A 307 5.45 -24.79 12.38
N LEU A 308 5.92 -24.30 11.22
CA LEU A 308 5.10 -23.64 10.19
C LEU A 308 4.01 -24.51 9.56
N GLN A 309 4.07 -25.85 9.70
CA GLN A 309 2.98 -26.75 9.28
C GLN A 309 1.75 -26.65 10.20
N ASN A 310 1.95 -26.20 11.43
CA ASN A 310 0.89 -26.04 12.43
C ASN A 310 0.18 -24.67 12.35
N TYR A 311 0.48 -23.86 11.33
CA TYR A 311 -0.02 -22.49 11.17
C TYR A 311 -0.88 -22.35 9.91
N THR A 312 -2.06 -21.76 10.05
CA THR A 312 -2.92 -21.38 8.92
C THR A 312 -2.25 -20.27 8.11
N ARG A 313 -2.17 -20.43 6.79
CA ARG A 313 -1.61 -19.40 5.91
C ARG A 313 -2.63 -18.31 5.61
N VAL A 314 -2.14 -17.09 5.46
CA VAL A 314 -2.93 -15.93 5.07
C VAL A 314 -2.31 -15.34 3.81
N CYS A 315 -3.13 -15.18 2.78
CA CYS A 315 -2.75 -14.77 1.44
C CYS A 315 -3.62 -13.58 0.99
N ASN A 316 -3.50 -13.20 -0.28
CA ASN A 316 -4.18 -12.07 -0.92
C ASN A 316 -4.02 -10.74 -0.17
N SER A 317 -2.80 -10.48 0.31
CA SER A 317 -2.44 -9.25 0.99
C SER A 317 -1.07 -8.72 0.58
N ASP A 318 -0.82 -7.43 0.79
CA ASP A 318 0.52 -6.85 0.67
C ASP A 318 1.36 -7.06 1.96
N SER A 319 2.59 -6.54 1.96
CA SER A 319 3.54 -6.52 3.07
C SER A 319 3.11 -5.83 4.38
N MET A 320 1.95 -5.16 4.41
CA MET A 320 1.33 -4.55 5.60
C MET A 320 -0.06 -5.16 5.87
N HIS A 321 -0.36 -6.27 5.21
CA HIS A 321 -1.63 -6.97 5.26
C HIS A 321 -2.82 -6.18 4.67
N HIS A 322 -2.57 -5.28 3.72
CA HIS A 322 -3.65 -4.58 3.02
C HIS A 322 -4.27 -5.45 1.93
N ALA A 323 -5.56 -5.24 1.65
CA ALA A 323 -6.26 -5.94 0.58
C ALA A 323 -5.73 -5.49 -0.80
N ASN A 324 -5.27 -6.46 -1.59
CA ASN A 324 -4.72 -6.22 -2.92
C ASN A 324 -5.84 -5.96 -3.94
N LYS A 325 -5.89 -4.75 -4.49
CA LYS A 325 -6.84 -4.25 -5.50
C LYS A 325 -6.17 -3.98 -6.87
N GLY A 326 -4.86 -4.16 -6.96
CA GLY A 326 -4.11 -4.08 -8.21
C GLY A 326 -3.63 -2.68 -8.57
N THR A 327 -3.55 -2.40 -9.88
CA THR A 327 -3.16 -1.10 -10.43
C THR A 327 -4.40 -0.41 -10.99
N ILE A 328 -4.74 0.79 -10.51
CA ILE A 328 -5.93 1.53 -10.94
C ILE A 328 -5.56 2.93 -11.43
N GLY A 329 -6.00 3.33 -12.62
CA GLY A 329 -5.82 4.68 -13.13
C GLY A 329 -6.62 5.71 -12.34
N LEU A 330 -7.95 5.59 -12.37
CA LEU A 330 -8.88 6.39 -11.58
C LEU A 330 -9.75 5.47 -10.71
N PHE A 331 -9.68 5.64 -9.40
CA PHE A 331 -10.49 4.89 -8.43
C PHE A 331 -11.53 5.81 -7.79
N ILE A 332 -12.80 5.43 -7.80
CA ILE A 332 -13.92 6.19 -7.23
C ILE A 332 -14.72 5.27 -6.30
N GLN A 333 -14.81 5.64 -5.01
CA GLN A 333 -15.45 4.80 -3.98
C GLN A 333 -16.12 5.60 -2.86
N ARG A 334 -17.36 5.29 -2.51
CA ARG A 334 -18.12 5.98 -1.43
C ARG A 334 -18.24 7.48 -1.68
N THR A 335 -18.63 7.82 -2.91
CA THR A 335 -18.81 9.20 -3.36
C THR A 335 -20.27 9.50 -3.73
N ARG A 336 -20.64 10.78 -3.67
CA ARG A 336 -21.90 11.33 -4.18
C ARG A 336 -21.62 12.56 -5.04
N SER A 337 -22.41 12.79 -6.10
CA SER A 337 -22.29 13.99 -6.95
C SER A 337 -20.93 14.15 -7.63
N VAL A 338 -20.39 13.09 -8.24
CA VAL A 338 -19.07 13.16 -8.91
C VAL A 338 -19.21 13.56 -10.37
N LYS A 339 -18.45 14.57 -10.81
CA LYS A 339 -18.41 15.01 -12.21
C LYS A 339 -17.06 14.69 -12.83
N ILE A 340 -17.05 13.98 -13.94
CA ILE A 340 -15.85 13.64 -14.72
C ILE A 340 -16.00 14.27 -16.11
N LYS A 341 -15.12 15.21 -16.47
CA LYS A 341 -15.25 15.95 -17.73
C LYS A 341 -13.90 16.18 -18.43
N ASN A 342 -13.78 15.78 -19.69
CA ASN A 342 -12.53 15.89 -20.47
C ASN A 342 -11.34 15.25 -19.71
N VAL A 343 -11.50 13.97 -19.36
CA VAL A 343 -10.52 13.19 -18.58
C VAL A 343 -9.93 12.10 -19.47
N SER A 344 -8.61 11.89 -19.37
CA SER A 344 -7.93 10.79 -20.05
C SER A 344 -7.17 9.93 -19.06
N VAL A 345 -7.26 8.61 -19.18
CA VAL A 345 -6.51 7.63 -18.41
C VAL A 345 -5.75 6.75 -19.39
N ALA A 346 -4.42 6.73 -19.29
CA ALA A 346 -3.57 5.98 -20.21
C ALA A 346 -2.48 5.19 -19.49
N ASP A 347 -1.96 4.14 -20.13
CA ASP A 347 -0.73 3.46 -19.71
C ASP A 347 -0.82 2.91 -18.27
N VAL A 348 -1.91 2.20 -17.97
CA VAL A 348 -2.12 1.56 -16.66
C VAL A 348 -1.64 0.12 -16.73
N MET A 349 -0.56 -0.20 -16.02
CA MET A 349 0.13 -1.47 -16.14
C MET A 349 0.29 -2.21 -14.80
N ASN A 350 -0.05 -3.50 -14.80
CA ASN A 350 0.30 -4.42 -13.73
C ASN A 350 1.13 -5.59 -14.26
N VAL A 351 2.39 -5.66 -13.84
CA VAL A 351 3.31 -6.79 -14.13
C VAL A 351 3.62 -7.63 -12.90
N GLY A 352 2.79 -7.52 -11.86
CA GLY A 352 2.85 -8.35 -10.65
C GLY A 352 2.83 -9.85 -10.99
N PRO A 353 3.57 -10.69 -10.25
CA PRO A 353 3.51 -12.15 -10.43
C PRO A 353 2.11 -12.69 -10.15
N ALA A 354 1.85 -13.94 -10.54
CA ALA A 354 0.71 -14.67 -10.01
C ALA A 354 0.78 -14.74 -8.46
N GLY A 355 -0.38 -14.88 -7.83
CA GLY A 355 -0.48 -15.16 -6.40
C GLY A 355 0.10 -16.53 -6.06
N SER A 356 0.25 -16.78 -4.75
CA SER A 356 0.78 -18.01 -4.20
C SER A 356 -0.31 -19.04 -3.96
N ASP A 357 -0.08 -20.26 -4.43
CA ASP A 357 -0.91 -21.43 -4.10
C ASP A 357 -0.72 -21.91 -2.64
N ALA A 358 0.02 -21.18 -1.80
CA ALA A 358 0.24 -21.52 -0.37
C ALA A 358 -1.05 -21.55 0.47
N CYS A 359 -2.11 -20.86 0.04
CA CYS A 359 -3.46 -20.96 0.61
C CYS A 359 -4.39 -21.86 -0.22
N GLY A 360 -3.86 -22.62 -1.18
CA GLY A 360 -4.60 -23.34 -2.21
C GLY A 360 -5.21 -22.41 -3.28
N THR A 361 -5.93 -22.99 -4.23
CA THR A 361 -6.69 -22.24 -5.25
C THR A 361 -7.91 -21.59 -4.62
N TYR A 362 -7.74 -20.44 -3.98
CA TYR A 362 -8.84 -19.71 -3.36
C TYR A 362 -9.79 -19.14 -4.43
N GLN A 363 -10.99 -19.70 -4.53
CA GLN A 363 -11.97 -19.31 -5.57
C GLN A 363 -12.43 -17.86 -5.42
N THR A 364 -12.38 -17.31 -4.20
CA THR A 364 -12.71 -15.92 -3.89
C THR A 364 -11.60 -15.30 -3.05
N SER A 365 -11.15 -14.12 -3.45
CA SER A 365 -10.37 -13.19 -2.63
C SER A 365 -10.94 -13.05 -1.21
N GLN A 366 -10.07 -13.12 -0.20
CA GLN A 366 -10.44 -13.04 1.23
C GLN A 366 -11.15 -11.72 1.60
N TRP A 367 -10.90 -10.64 0.85
CA TRP A 367 -11.28 -9.27 1.22
C TRP A 367 -12.27 -8.59 0.26
N THR A 368 -12.38 -9.05 -0.98
CA THR A 368 -13.18 -8.37 -2.02
C THR A 368 -14.32 -9.22 -2.59
N GLY A 369 -14.36 -10.53 -2.31
CA GLY A 369 -15.34 -11.45 -2.91
C GLY A 369 -15.17 -11.68 -4.41
N HIS A 370 -14.23 -10.98 -5.07
CA HIS A 370 -13.82 -11.21 -6.45
C HIS A 370 -13.14 -12.58 -6.60
N LEU A 371 -13.18 -13.13 -7.82
CA LEU A 371 -12.50 -14.38 -8.16
C LEU A 371 -10.99 -14.27 -7.93
N GLY A 372 -10.42 -15.24 -7.22
CA GLY A 372 -8.98 -15.43 -7.12
C GLY A 372 -8.16 -14.27 -6.52
N TYR A 373 -6.88 -14.22 -6.88
CA TYR A 373 -5.94 -13.15 -6.56
C TYR A 373 -6.20 -11.92 -7.42
N THR A 374 -6.55 -10.82 -6.75
CA THR A 374 -6.91 -9.53 -7.35
C THR A 374 -5.72 -8.59 -7.50
N GLY A 375 -4.62 -8.82 -6.79
CA GLY A 375 -3.46 -7.92 -6.84
C GLY A 375 -2.78 -7.84 -8.19
N SER A 376 -2.88 -8.84 -9.05
CA SER A 376 -2.36 -8.77 -10.43
C SER A 376 -3.25 -7.98 -11.40
N GLN A 377 -4.48 -7.60 -11.04
CA GLN A 377 -5.42 -6.96 -11.96
C GLN A 377 -5.01 -5.52 -12.32
N ALA A 378 -5.44 -5.05 -13.49
CA ALA A 378 -5.24 -3.69 -13.96
C ALA A 378 -6.58 -3.04 -14.34
N TYR A 379 -6.74 -1.76 -14.00
CA TYR A 379 -8.01 -1.03 -14.17
C TYR A 379 -7.75 0.37 -14.70
N GLY A 380 -8.36 0.77 -15.82
CA GLY A 380 -8.38 2.17 -16.25
C GLY A 380 -9.17 3.01 -15.27
N VAL A 381 -10.47 2.73 -15.15
CA VAL A 381 -11.40 3.41 -14.24
C VAL A 381 -12.20 2.38 -13.44
N VAL A 382 -12.24 2.53 -12.12
CA VAL A 382 -13.11 1.78 -11.20
C VAL A 382 -14.06 2.75 -10.51
N VAL A 383 -15.36 2.49 -10.61
CA VAL A 383 -16.38 3.10 -9.77
C VAL A 383 -17.04 2.01 -8.93
N THR A 384 -17.09 2.19 -7.63
CA THR A 384 -17.74 1.25 -6.72
C THR A 384 -18.47 1.95 -5.59
N THR A 385 -19.60 1.40 -5.13
CA THR A 385 -20.34 1.91 -3.96
C THR A 385 -20.46 3.45 -3.98
N SER A 386 -21.14 4.01 -4.97
CA SER A 386 -21.18 5.46 -5.24
C SER A 386 -22.46 5.86 -5.96
N GLU A 387 -22.91 7.12 -5.85
CA GLU A 387 -24.17 7.58 -6.46
C GLU A 387 -24.06 8.96 -7.12
N ALA A 388 -24.98 9.25 -8.05
CA ALA A 388 -25.07 10.52 -8.78
C ALA A 388 -23.74 10.92 -9.46
N LEU A 389 -23.37 10.20 -10.53
CA LEU A 389 -22.16 10.47 -11.30
C LEU A 389 -22.50 11.05 -12.68
N GLU A 390 -21.87 12.16 -13.06
CA GLU A 390 -21.95 12.71 -14.42
C GLU A 390 -20.62 12.46 -15.14
N ILE A 391 -20.65 11.79 -16.29
CA ILE A 391 -19.44 11.45 -17.06
C ILE A 391 -19.54 12.01 -18.49
N SER A 392 -18.55 12.81 -18.87
CA SER A 392 -18.46 13.51 -20.14
C SER A 392 -17.03 13.46 -20.69
N ASP A 393 -16.86 13.07 -21.94
CA ASP A 393 -15.57 13.09 -22.65
C ASP A 393 -14.42 12.41 -21.86
N LEU A 394 -14.63 11.11 -21.58
CA LEU A 394 -13.68 10.23 -20.89
C LEU A 394 -12.96 9.31 -21.88
N GLN A 395 -11.63 9.40 -21.96
CA GLN A 395 -10.80 8.48 -22.74
C GLN A 395 -10.03 7.53 -21.82
N ILE A 396 -10.01 6.25 -22.15
CA ILE A 396 -9.25 5.20 -21.48
C ILE A 396 -8.44 4.45 -22.54
N ASP A 397 -7.13 4.33 -22.34
CA ASP A 397 -6.21 3.74 -23.30
C ASP A 397 -5.15 2.87 -22.59
N ASN A 398 -4.66 1.84 -23.27
CA ASN A 398 -3.50 1.03 -22.89
C ASN A 398 -3.56 0.55 -21.42
N VAL A 399 -4.56 -0.28 -21.11
CA VAL A 399 -4.68 -0.95 -19.80
C VAL A 399 -4.20 -2.39 -19.94
N PHE A 400 -3.16 -2.77 -19.18
CA PHE A 400 -2.51 -4.07 -19.29
C PHE A 400 -2.25 -4.74 -17.93
N SER A 401 -2.68 -6.00 -17.79
CA SER A 401 -2.25 -6.93 -16.75
C SER A 401 -1.50 -8.10 -17.35
N LYS A 402 -0.34 -8.44 -16.78
CA LYS A 402 0.45 -9.60 -17.20
C LYS A 402 -0.21 -10.94 -16.85
N ASN A 403 -0.77 -11.06 -15.63
CA ASN A 403 -1.12 -12.34 -15.00
C ASN A 403 -2.58 -12.40 -14.51
N ALA A 404 -3.43 -11.40 -14.77
CA ALA A 404 -4.84 -11.42 -14.41
C ALA A 404 -5.68 -10.61 -15.40
N ALA A 405 -6.95 -10.36 -15.08
CA ALA A 405 -7.83 -9.55 -15.89
C ALA A 405 -7.45 -8.06 -15.93
N SER A 406 -7.83 -7.43 -17.04
CA SER A 406 -7.67 -5.99 -17.29
C SER A 406 -9.01 -5.38 -17.63
N TYR A 407 -9.31 -4.25 -17.01
CA TYR A 407 -10.60 -3.56 -17.13
C TYR A 407 -10.41 -2.15 -17.65
N GLY A 408 -11.13 -1.76 -18.71
CA GLY A 408 -11.14 -0.39 -19.19
C GLY A 408 -11.88 0.50 -18.20
N ILE A 409 -13.21 0.40 -18.17
CA ILE A 409 -14.07 0.97 -17.14
C ILE A 409 -14.90 -0.12 -16.46
N THR A 410 -15.01 -0.06 -15.13
CA THR A 410 -15.85 -0.98 -14.35
C THR A 410 -16.70 -0.26 -13.31
N PHE A 411 -17.95 -0.71 -13.16
CA PHE A 411 -18.93 -0.24 -12.18
C PHE A 411 -19.43 -1.44 -11.35
N PHE A 412 -19.34 -1.43 -10.01
CA PHE A 412 -19.81 -2.56 -9.19
C PHE A 412 -20.10 -2.22 -7.71
N ASN A 413 -20.73 -3.15 -6.98
CA ASN A 413 -21.12 -3.04 -5.56
C ASN A 413 -21.95 -1.79 -5.23
N GLY A 414 -23.08 -1.62 -5.94
CA GLY A 414 -24.01 -0.51 -5.75
C GLY A 414 -23.50 0.79 -6.37
N VAL A 415 -23.71 0.98 -7.67
CA VAL A 415 -23.43 2.28 -8.31
C VAL A 415 -24.72 2.82 -8.93
N GLU A 416 -25.23 3.91 -8.40
CA GLU A 416 -26.55 4.44 -8.73
C GLU A 416 -26.45 5.80 -9.44
N ASP A 417 -27.43 6.11 -10.28
CA ASP A 417 -27.57 7.37 -11.01
C ASP A 417 -26.31 7.84 -11.76
N VAL A 418 -25.72 6.96 -12.58
CA VAL A 418 -24.62 7.34 -13.49
C VAL A 418 -25.19 7.84 -14.82
N ILE A 419 -24.93 9.10 -15.16
CA ILE A 419 -25.41 9.77 -16.38
C ILE A 419 -24.24 10.10 -17.31
N GLY A 420 -24.31 9.63 -18.55
CA GLY A 420 -23.43 10.08 -19.63
C GLY A 420 -23.93 11.37 -20.27
N THR A 421 -23.07 12.39 -20.36
CA THR A 421 -23.37 13.66 -21.08
C THR A 421 -22.43 13.94 -22.25
N GLY A 422 -21.44 13.07 -22.49
CA GLY A 422 -20.48 13.19 -23.57
C GLY A 422 -20.01 11.82 -24.09
N GLN A 423 -18.82 11.78 -24.70
CA GLN A 423 -18.26 10.56 -25.27
C GLN A 423 -17.44 9.77 -24.25
N ILE A 424 -17.55 8.44 -24.25
CA ILE A 424 -16.61 7.58 -23.53
C ILE A 424 -15.90 6.70 -24.54
N ARG A 425 -14.57 6.68 -24.53
CA ARG A 425 -13.75 5.85 -25.42
C ARG A 425 -12.86 4.95 -24.57
N VAL A 426 -12.88 3.66 -24.87
CA VAL A 426 -12.02 2.65 -24.22
C VAL A 426 -11.29 1.90 -25.31
N GLN A 427 -9.98 1.96 -25.34
CA GLN A 427 -9.17 1.29 -26.36
C GLN A 427 -7.98 0.56 -25.75
N ASN A 428 -7.48 -0.47 -26.44
CA ASN A 428 -6.25 -1.20 -26.08
C ASN A 428 -6.27 -1.81 -24.65
N VAL A 429 -7.40 -2.40 -24.24
CA VAL A 429 -7.48 -3.19 -22.99
C VAL A 429 -6.99 -4.60 -23.26
N THR A 430 -5.84 -4.96 -22.69
CA THR A 430 -5.10 -6.20 -23.01
C THR A 430 -4.74 -6.97 -21.75
N SER A 431 -4.70 -8.30 -21.82
CA SER A 431 -4.26 -9.16 -20.71
C SER A 431 -3.30 -10.20 -21.23
N GLY A 432 -2.30 -10.56 -20.42
CA GLY A 432 -1.31 -11.57 -20.74
C GLY A 432 -1.82 -13.00 -20.55
N PHE A 433 -0.93 -13.89 -20.15
CA PHE A 433 -1.23 -15.30 -19.90
C PHE A 433 -0.73 -15.66 -18.50
N ILE A 434 -1.51 -16.48 -17.79
CA ILE A 434 -1.10 -17.12 -16.54
C ILE A 434 -0.80 -18.59 -16.84
N GLU A 435 0.36 -19.06 -16.41
CA GLU A 435 0.71 -20.49 -16.51
C GLU A 435 0.14 -21.29 -15.34
N ASN A 436 0.24 -20.76 -14.11
CA ASN A 436 -0.32 -21.32 -12.87
C ASN A 436 -0.57 -20.20 -11.83
N GLY A 437 -1.41 -20.46 -10.84
CA GLY A 437 -1.66 -19.62 -9.67
C GLY A 437 -3.16 -19.34 -9.41
N PRO A 438 -3.51 -18.76 -8.25
CA PRO A 438 -4.89 -18.59 -7.80
C PRO A 438 -5.55 -17.32 -8.37
N ASN A 439 -5.03 -16.72 -9.45
CA ASN A 439 -5.51 -15.44 -9.98
C ASN A 439 -6.90 -15.52 -10.61
N ASP A 440 -7.56 -14.36 -10.70
CA ASP A 440 -8.61 -14.14 -11.70
C ASP A 440 -8.03 -14.40 -13.12
N PRO A 441 -8.62 -15.30 -13.94
CA PRO A 441 -8.08 -15.64 -15.25
C PRO A 441 -7.88 -14.40 -16.16
N PRO A 442 -6.74 -14.31 -16.89
CA PRO A 442 -6.48 -13.20 -17.81
C PRO A 442 -7.59 -13.02 -18.84
N ARG A 443 -8.30 -11.90 -18.73
CA ARG A 443 -9.46 -11.52 -19.56
C ARG A 443 -9.46 -10.01 -19.78
N CYS A 444 -9.77 -9.60 -20.99
CA CYS A 444 -9.92 -8.21 -21.35
C CYS A 444 -11.40 -7.79 -21.19
N HIS A 445 -11.64 -6.77 -20.38
CA HIS A 445 -12.96 -6.21 -20.11
C HIS A 445 -12.98 -4.70 -20.40
N PRO A 446 -13.14 -4.26 -21.67
CA PRO A 446 -13.24 -2.83 -21.99
C PRO A 446 -14.32 -2.13 -21.16
N VAL A 447 -15.46 -2.78 -20.96
CA VAL A 447 -16.51 -2.37 -20.04
C VAL A 447 -16.90 -3.56 -19.17
N ALA A 448 -17.02 -3.35 -17.86
CA ALA A 448 -17.60 -4.30 -16.92
C ALA A 448 -18.67 -3.62 -16.05
N ILE A 449 -19.82 -4.28 -15.90
CA ILE A 449 -20.97 -3.75 -15.15
C ILE A 449 -21.43 -4.84 -14.19
N GLY A 450 -21.32 -4.57 -12.89
CA GLY A 450 -21.75 -5.42 -11.81
C GLY A 450 -23.27 -5.37 -11.57
N LYS A 451 -23.73 -6.21 -10.65
CA LYS A 451 -25.13 -6.23 -10.23
C LYS A 451 -25.47 -4.99 -9.38
N GLY A 452 -26.66 -4.42 -9.57
CA GLY A 452 -27.10 -3.24 -8.83
C GLY A 452 -26.39 -1.97 -9.30
N VAL A 453 -26.25 -1.82 -10.62
CA VAL A 453 -25.69 -0.63 -11.25
C VAL A 453 -26.75 0.01 -12.13
N SER A 454 -26.97 1.32 -11.97
CA SER A 454 -27.89 2.13 -12.78
C SER A 454 -27.10 3.09 -13.67
N LEU A 455 -27.28 2.96 -15.00
CA LEU A 455 -26.56 3.74 -16.01
C LEU A 455 -27.56 4.34 -17.02
N GLU A 456 -27.45 5.63 -17.30
CA GLU A 456 -28.24 6.35 -18.30
C GLU A 456 -27.31 7.07 -19.29
N ASN A 457 -27.66 7.07 -20.58
CA ASN A 457 -27.01 7.87 -21.63
C ASN A 457 -25.47 7.74 -21.82
N LEU A 458 -24.82 6.72 -21.23
CA LEU A 458 -23.40 6.45 -21.46
C LEU A 458 -23.13 5.98 -22.89
N ASN A 459 -22.63 6.86 -23.75
CA ASN A 459 -22.19 6.51 -25.08
C ASN A 459 -20.73 5.99 -25.05
N ILE A 460 -20.57 4.68 -24.87
CA ILE A 460 -19.26 4.03 -24.78
C ILE A 460 -18.85 3.39 -26.12
N HIS A 461 -17.74 3.85 -26.67
CA HIS A 461 -17.05 3.25 -27.81
C HIS A 461 -15.88 2.40 -27.31
N THR A 462 -15.77 1.16 -27.80
CA THR A 462 -14.70 0.21 -27.43
C THR A 462 -13.92 -0.28 -28.64
N GLU A 463 -12.59 -0.23 -28.60
CA GLU A 463 -11.67 -0.69 -29.66
C GLU A 463 -10.57 -1.66 -29.14
#